data_AF-A0A4S8P7H0-F1
#
_entry.id   AF-A0A4S8P7H0-F1
#
_cell.length_a   1.000
_cell.length_b   1.000
_cell.length_c   1.000
_cell.angle_alpha   90.00
_cell.angle_beta   90.00
_cell.angle_gamma   90.00
#
_symmetry.space_group_name_H-M   'P 1'
#
loop_
_entity.id
_entity.type
_entity.pdbx_description
1 polymer ?
#
loop_
_entity_poly.entity_id
_entity_poly.type
_entity_poly.pdbx_seq_one_letter_code
_entity_poly.pdbx_strand_id
1 'polypeptide(L)'
;MTIRLGGPLVGALVGLAAAALGAVFLTGGFDPVTLAVAAGSVVVAAVVAVVSGRSMTPPQAPVEAPPAFPSGPGAPSGPIPVQQLGEPARAAQAIADRTVLVETCIWMRDRATSPALAQHLDGTFARVGVSLVDATGQRFDPAVHEAGATVAASSPAEDGIIARTETPGYSDRGRLLRHPIVTVYRGQVRA
;
A
#
# COMPACT_ATOMS: atom_id res chain seq x y z
N MET A 1 -7.61 51.27 4.83
CA MET A 1 -8.93 50.60 4.76
C MET A 1 -8.71 49.10 4.75
N THR A 2 -8.77 48.47 5.92
CA THR A 2 -8.63 47.03 6.12
C THR A 2 -9.99 46.37 6.03
N ILE A 3 -10.23 45.57 5.00
CA ILE A 3 -11.44 44.75 4.87
C ILE A 3 -11.19 43.45 5.64
N ARG A 4 -11.74 43.34 6.85
CA ARG A 4 -11.88 42.06 7.55
C ARG A 4 -13.04 41.30 6.93
N LEU A 5 -12.75 40.27 6.14
CA LEU A 5 -13.72 39.23 5.76
C LEU A 5 -13.68 38.13 6.84
N GLY A 6 -14.38 38.34 7.95
CA GLY A 6 -14.70 37.28 8.92
C GLY A 6 -16.11 36.75 8.66
N GLY A 7 -16.28 35.43 8.75
CA GLY A 7 -17.51 34.60 8.91
C GLY A 7 -18.80 35.03 8.19
N PRO A 8 -19.48 34.19 7.40
CA PRO A 8 -19.92 32.82 7.75
C PRO A 8 -19.87 31.79 6.58
N LEU A 9 -19.32 32.17 5.43
CA LEU A 9 -19.42 31.40 4.18
C LEU A 9 -18.61 30.10 4.19
N VAL A 10 -17.51 30.06 4.94
CA VAL A 10 -16.68 28.86 5.07
C VAL A 10 -17.38 27.77 5.90
N GLY A 11 -18.17 28.16 6.92
CA GLY A 11 -18.97 27.21 7.70
C GLY A 11 -20.14 26.60 6.91
N ALA A 12 -20.78 27.41 6.05
CA ALA A 12 -21.88 26.95 5.21
C ALA A 12 -21.45 25.93 4.15
N LEU A 13 -20.24 26.06 3.59
CA LEU A 13 -19.71 25.11 2.59
C LEU A 13 -19.32 23.76 3.19
N VAL A 14 -18.78 23.74 4.42
CA VAL A 14 -18.45 22.48 5.13
C VAL A 14 -19.73 21.75 5.58
N GLY A 15 -20.77 22.47 6.00
CA GLY A 15 -22.06 21.88 6.38
C GLY A 15 -22.80 21.21 5.21
N LEU A 16 -22.68 21.77 3.99
CA LEU A 16 -23.37 21.25 2.79
C LEU A 16 -22.72 19.95 2.28
N ALA A 17 -21.40 19.79 2.45
CA ALA A 17 -20.69 18.55 2.09
C ALA A 17 -21.05 17.37 3.01
N ALA A 18 -21.28 17.62 4.30
CA ALA A 18 -21.69 16.57 5.25
C ALA A 18 -23.15 16.11 5.02
N ALA A 19 -24.05 17.02 4.64
CA ALA A 19 -25.45 16.69 4.36
C ALA A 19 -25.62 15.83 3.09
N ALA A 20 -24.81 16.07 2.05
CA ALA A 20 -24.84 15.27 0.82
C ALA A 20 -24.38 13.82 1.03
N LEU A 21 -23.44 13.59 1.96
CA LEU A 21 -22.96 12.24 2.30
C LEU A 21 -23.96 11.46 3.16
N GLY A 22 -24.74 12.14 4.01
CA GLY A 22 -25.81 11.52 4.81
C GLY A 22 -27.03 11.07 4.00
N ALA A 23 -27.36 11.76 2.91
CA ALA A 23 -28.50 11.43 2.06
C ALA A 23 -28.30 10.14 1.22
N VAL A 24 -27.05 9.78 0.92
CA VAL A 24 -26.71 8.58 0.12
C VAL A 24 -26.93 7.27 0.90
N PHE A 25 -26.94 7.30 2.24
CA PHE A 25 -27.05 6.09 3.07
C PHE A 25 -28.48 5.70 3.48
N LEU A 26 -29.49 6.55 3.26
CA LEU A 26 -30.86 6.32 3.75
C LEU A 26 -31.88 5.86 2.70
N THR A 27 -31.55 5.83 1.40
CA THR A 27 -32.56 5.59 0.34
C THR A 27 -32.35 4.35 -0.54
N GLY A 28 -31.42 3.44 -0.20
CA GLY A 28 -31.47 2.05 -0.69
C GLY A 28 -31.44 1.85 -2.22
N GLY A 29 -30.81 2.74 -2.99
CA GLY A 29 -30.70 2.60 -4.45
C GLY A 29 -29.52 3.38 -5.04
N PHE A 30 -28.69 2.69 -5.83
CA PHE A 30 -27.55 3.26 -6.55
C PHE A 30 -28.01 3.87 -7.88
N ASP A 31 -28.27 5.18 -7.89
CA ASP A 31 -28.60 5.94 -9.11
C ASP A 31 -27.37 6.74 -9.59
N PRO A 32 -26.93 6.60 -10.87
CA PRO A 32 -25.76 7.28 -11.42
C PRO A 32 -25.83 8.81 -11.38
N VAL A 33 -27.04 9.40 -11.32
CA VAL A 33 -27.22 10.86 -11.24
C VAL A 33 -26.78 11.41 -9.87
N THR A 34 -26.98 10.65 -8.80
CA THR A 34 -26.62 11.04 -7.43
C THR A 34 -25.10 11.05 -7.21
N LEU A 35 -24.38 10.19 -7.94
CA LEU A 35 -22.91 10.09 -7.90
C LEU A 35 -22.23 11.31 -8.56
N ALA A 36 -22.82 11.87 -9.61
CA ALA A 36 -22.28 13.02 -10.31
C ALA A 36 -22.31 14.31 -9.46
N VAL A 37 -23.34 14.49 -8.63
CA VAL A 37 -23.47 15.65 -7.74
C VAL A 37 -22.51 15.58 -6.55
N ALA A 38 -22.26 14.37 -6.02
CA ALA A 38 -21.32 14.15 -4.92
C ALA A 38 -19.84 14.30 -5.34
N ALA A 39 -19.49 13.95 -6.58
CA ALA A 39 -18.14 14.12 -7.10
C ALA A 39 -17.77 15.60 -7.34
N GLY A 40 -18.74 16.43 -7.72
CA GLY A 40 -18.52 17.86 -7.99
C GLY A 40 -18.13 18.67 -6.75
N SER A 41 -18.64 18.33 -5.57
CA SER A 41 -18.41 19.09 -4.33
C SER A 41 -17.05 18.84 -3.68
N VAL A 42 -16.44 17.67 -3.89
CA VAL A 42 -15.10 17.34 -3.38
C VAL A 42 -13.99 18.06 -4.19
N VAL A 43 -14.18 18.21 -5.50
CA VAL A 43 -13.22 18.89 -6.37
C VAL A 43 -13.14 20.39 -6.07
N VAL A 44 -14.26 21.05 -5.77
CA VAL A 44 -14.28 22.49 -5.42
C VAL A 44 -13.57 22.75 -4.08
N ALA A 45 -13.72 21.87 -3.09
CA ALA A 45 -13.03 22.01 -1.79
C ALA A 45 -11.51 21.85 -1.90
N ALA A 46 -11.03 20.95 -2.77
CA ALA A 46 -9.60 20.75 -3.00
C ALA A 46 -8.94 21.94 -3.72
N VAL A 47 -9.64 22.58 -4.67
CA VAL A 47 -9.11 23.73 -5.43
C VAL A 47 -8.98 24.98 -4.55
N VAL A 48 -9.87 25.20 -3.57
CA VAL A 48 -9.80 26.37 -2.67
C VAL A 48 -8.67 26.24 -1.62
N ALA A 49 -8.31 25.02 -1.21
CA ALA A 49 -7.22 24.78 -0.28
C ALA A 49 -5.83 25.04 -0.89
N VAL A 50 -5.66 24.80 -2.19
CA VAL A 50 -4.38 24.98 -2.90
C VAL A 50 -4.09 26.46 -3.21
N VAL A 51 -5.12 27.30 -3.36
CA VAL A 51 -4.95 28.72 -3.72
C VAL A 51 -4.67 29.65 -2.51
N SER A 52 -4.87 29.18 -1.27
CA SER A 52 -4.73 30.01 -0.05
C SER A 52 -3.37 29.91 0.64
N GLY A 53 -2.43 29.11 0.14
CA GLY A 53 -1.07 28.97 0.67
C GLY A 53 -0.18 30.17 0.36
N ARG A 54 -0.52 31.36 0.87
CA ARG A 54 0.36 32.53 0.85
C ARG A 54 1.37 32.47 1.99
N SER A 55 2.63 32.57 1.58
CA SER A 55 3.87 32.63 2.35
C SER A 55 3.77 33.54 3.58
N MET A 56 3.96 32.97 4.77
CA MET A 56 4.30 33.77 5.96
C MET A 56 5.81 33.90 6.03
N THR A 57 6.33 35.04 5.59
CA THR A 57 7.69 35.49 5.90
C THR A 57 7.73 35.94 7.38
N PRO A 58 8.54 35.34 8.25
CA PRO A 58 8.67 35.82 9.63
C PRO A 58 9.49 37.12 9.67
N PRO A 59 9.18 38.06 10.59
CA PRO A 59 9.98 39.27 10.79
C PRO A 59 11.35 38.92 11.38
N GLN A 60 12.44 39.33 10.71
CA GLN A 60 13.79 39.21 11.25
C GLN A 60 14.02 40.30 12.32
N ALA A 61 14.35 39.87 13.54
CA ALA A 61 14.93 40.74 14.55
C ALA A 61 16.41 41.04 14.22
N PRO A 62 16.99 42.16 14.66
CA PRO A 62 18.40 42.47 14.41
C PRO A 62 19.27 41.45 15.16
N VAL A 63 20.02 40.63 14.43
CA VAL A 63 21.01 39.71 15.01
C VAL A 63 22.33 40.44 15.12
N GLU A 64 22.76 40.64 16.36
CA GLU A 64 24.09 41.09 16.74
C GLU A 64 25.17 40.11 16.25
N ALA A 65 26.26 40.63 15.69
CA ALA A 65 27.27 39.85 14.99
C ALA A 65 28.10 38.96 15.95
N PRO A 66 28.25 37.65 15.70
CA PRO A 66 29.19 36.79 16.44
C PRO A 66 30.64 36.99 15.96
N PRO A 67 31.64 36.68 16.81
CA PRO A 67 33.06 36.89 16.49
C PRO A 67 33.54 35.94 15.38
N ALA A 68 34.42 36.47 14.53
CA ALA A 68 35.00 35.79 13.38
C ALA A 68 35.81 34.55 13.80
N PHE A 69 35.42 33.38 13.27
CA PHE A 69 36.27 32.19 13.25
C PHE A 69 37.30 32.31 12.10
N PRO A 70 38.55 31.84 12.28
CA PRO A 70 39.56 31.89 11.24
C PRO A 70 39.16 31.01 10.05
N SER A 71 39.02 31.64 8.89
CA SER A 71 38.69 30.98 7.62
C SER A 71 39.92 30.22 7.10
N GLY A 72 39.97 28.91 7.33
CA GLY A 72 40.80 28.01 6.52
C GLY A 72 40.14 27.81 5.14
N PRO A 73 40.88 27.46 4.07
CA PRO A 73 40.29 27.20 2.77
C PRO A 73 39.49 25.88 2.82
N GLY A 74 38.23 25.98 3.24
CA GLY A 74 37.25 24.92 3.05
C GLY A 74 37.06 24.70 1.56
N ALA A 75 37.23 23.45 1.11
CA ALA A 75 36.83 23.04 -0.23
C ALA A 75 35.40 23.55 -0.51
N PRO A 76 35.08 24.03 -1.72
CA PRO A 76 33.74 24.51 -2.02
C PRO A 76 32.75 23.36 -1.78
N SER A 77 32.01 23.43 -0.67
CA SER A 77 30.81 22.64 -0.45
C SER A 77 29.82 23.04 -1.53
N GLY A 78 29.84 22.32 -2.66
CA GLY A 78 28.86 22.49 -3.71
C GLY A 78 27.44 22.26 -3.16
N PRO A 79 26.40 22.79 -3.81
CA PRO A 79 25.03 22.50 -3.42
C PRO A 79 24.84 20.98 -3.39
N ILE A 80 24.37 20.44 -2.26
CA ILE A 80 23.96 19.03 -2.19
C ILE A 80 22.90 18.86 -3.29
N PRO A 81 23.09 17.98 -4.28
CA PRO A 81 22.12 17.81 -5.35
C PRO A 81 20.87 17.14 -4.78
N VAL A 82 19.94 17.95 -4.28
CA VAL A 82 18.64 17.51 -3.74
C VAL A 82 17.84 16.66 -4.75
N GLN A 83 18.15 16.79 -6.05
CA GLN A 83 17.55 15.97 -7.10
C GLN A 83 17.96 14.49 -7.03
N GLN A 84 19.20 14.21 -6.60
CA GLN A 84 19.73 12.85 -6.49
C GLN A 84 19.13 12.07 -5.31
N LEU A 85 18.57 12.78 -4.32
CA LEU A 85 17.82 12.19 -3.20
C LEU A 85 16.37 11.81 -3.59
N GLY A 86 15.84 12.35 -4.68
CA GLY A 86 14.48 12.05 -5.15
C GLY A 86 14.35 10.70 -5.85
N GLU A 87 15.40 10.23 -6.52
CA GLU A 87 15.42 8.95 -7.24
C GLU A 87 15.23 7.73 -6.31
N PRO A 88 15.98 7.57 -5.20
CA PRO A 88 15.79 6.43 -4.30
C PRO A 88 14.40 6.45 -3.64
N ALA A 89 13.88 7.63 -3.29
CA ALA A 89 12.55 7.76 -2.72
C ALA A 89 11.45 7.33 -3.72
N ARG A 90 11.55 7.75 -4.98
CA ARG A 90 10.62 7.31 -6.04
C ARG A 90 10.73 5.82 -6.33
N ALA A 91 11.93 5.25 -6.31
CA ALA A 91 12.13 3.81 -6.50
C ALA A 91 11.49 3.01 -5.36
N ALA A 92 11.68 3.45 -4.11
CA ALA A 92 11.03 2.83 -2.95
C ALA A 92 9.49 2.92 -3.04
N GLN A 93 8.97 4.07 -3.47
CA GLN A 93 7.52 4.23 -3.68
C GLN A 93 7.01 3.29 -4.77
N ALA A 94 7.71 3.17 -5.91
CA ALA A 94 7.30 2.27 -6.99
C ALA A 94 7.26 0.80 -6.56
N ILE A 95 8.17 0.38 -5.67
CA ILE A 95 8.16 -0.97 -5.07
C ILE A 95 6.96 -1.16 -4.14
N ALA A 96 6.65 -0.16 -3.32
CA ALA A 96 5.50 -0.18 -2.43
C ALA A 96 4.18 -0.24 -3.24
N ASP A 97 4.02 0.64 -4.23
CA ASP A 97 2.84 0.69 -5.10
C ASP A 97 2.66 -0.64 -5.84
N ARG A 98 3.75 -1.20 -6.38
CA ARG A 98 3.73 -2.52 -7.02
C ARG A 98 3.25 -3.62 -6.07
N THR A 99 3.74 -3.63 -4.84
CA THR A 99 3.34 -4.63 -3.83
C THR A 99 1.83 -4.60 -3.63
N VAL A 100 1.26 -3.41 -3.41
CA VAL A 100 -0.20 -3.24 -3.22
C VAL A 100 -0.99 -3.71 -4.44
N LEU A 101 -0.54 -3.36 -5.65
CA LEU A 101 -1.22 -3.77 -6.89
C LEU A 101 -1.17 -5.29 -7.06
N VAL A 102 -0.01 -5.92 -6.84
CA VAL A 102 0.14 -7.38 -6.97
C VAL A 102 -0.71 -8.12 -5.93
N GLU A 103 -0.70 -7.68 -4.67
CA GLU A 103 -1.54 -8.27 -3.61
C GLU A 103 -3.03 -8.14 -3.93
N THR A 104 -3.45 -7.00 -4.47
CA THR A 104 -4.84 -6.80 -4.91
C THR A 104 -5.21 -7.76 -6.04
N CYS A 105 -4.32 -7.95 -7.03
CA CYS A 105 -4.58 -8.92 -8.09
C CYS A 105 -4.58 -10.37 -7.59
N ILE A 106 -3.71 -10.73 -6.63
CA ILE A 106 -3.73 -12.05 -5.98
C ILE A 106 -5.08 -12.28 -5.30
N TRP A 107 -5.56 -11.28 -4.55
CA TRP A 107 -6.88 -11.35 -3.91
C TRP A 107 -8.03 -11.56 -4.90
N MET A 108 -7.95 -10.92 -6.08
CA MET A 108 -8.91 -11.13 -7.17
C MET A 108 -8.78 -12.53 -7.76
N ARG A 109 -7.55 -13.03 -7.95
CA ARG A 109 -7.26 -14.37 -8.48
C ARG A 109 -7.85 -15.47 -7.60
N ASP A 110 -7.75 -15.32 -6.28
CA ASP A 110 -8.29 -16.30 -5.32
C ASP A 110 -9.83 -16.34 -5.33
N ARG A 111 -10.49 -15.24 -5.71
CA ARG A 111 -11.96 -15.14 -5.81
C ARG A 111 -12.50 -15.45 -7.20
N ALA A 112 -11.63 -15.60 -8.20
CA ALA A 112 -12.04 -15.86 -9.56
C ALA A 112 -12.67 -17.26 -9.66
N THR A 113 -13.99 -17.32 -9.90
CA THR A 113 -14.72 -18.57 -10.15
C THR A 113 -14.63 -19.03 -11.61
N SER A 114 -14.30 -18.11 -12.53
CA SER A 114 -14.11 -18.42 -13.96
C SER A 114 -12.73 -19.01 -14.22
N PRO A 115 -12.63 -20.24 -14.79
CA PRO A 115 -11.35 -20.86 -15.13
C PRO A 115 -10.54 -20.04 -16.15
N ALA A 116 -11.22 -19.40 -17.11
CA ALA A 116 -10.56 -18.58 -18.11
C ALA A 116 -9.92 -17.32 -17.51
N LEU A 117 -10.61 -16.66 -16.57
CA LEU A 117 -10.06 -15.49 -15.87
C LEU A 117 -8.88 -15.89 -14.98
N ALA A 118 -9.01 -17.00 -14.26
CA ALA A 118 -7.95 -17.58 -13.45
C ALA A 118 -6.67 -17.83 -14.28
N GLN A 119 -6.78 -18.54 -15.40
CA GLN A 119 -5.66 -18.81 -16.31
C GLN A 119 -5.06 -17.52 -16.90
N HIS A 120 -5.90 -16.54 -17.23
CA HIS A 120 -5.43 -15.27 -17.75
C HIS A 120 -4.60 -14.48 -16.71
N LEU A 121 -5.06 -14.47 -15.46
CA LEU A 121 -4.34 -13.87 -14.35
C LEU A 121 -3.02 -14.60 -14.08
N ASP A 122 -3.01 -15.94 -14.07
CA ASP A 122 -1.80 -16.74 -13.87
C ASP A 122 -0.76 -16.45 -14.96
N GLY A 123 -1.18 -16.39 -16.23
CA GLY A 123 -0.31 -16.02 -17.34
C GLY A 123 0.20 -14.58 -17.21
N THR A 124 -0.62 -13.66 -16.69
CA THR A 124 -0.22 -12.26 -16.46
C THR A 124 0.77 -12.12 -15.32
N PHE A 125 0.58 -12.84 -14.23
CA PHE A 125 1.52 -12.94 -13.12
C PHE A 125 2.90 -13.39 -13.60
N ALA A 126 2.95 -14.48 -14.36
CA ALA A 126 4.21 -14.99 -14.91
C ALA A 126 4.96 -13.93 -15.75
N ARG A 127 4.25 -13.19 -16.63
CA ARG A 127 4.87 -12.13 -17.45
C ARG A 127 5.46 -10.98 -16.63
N VAL A 128 4.87 -10.67 -15.47
CA VAL A 128 5.36 -9.56 -14.61
C VAL A 128 6.35 -10.02 -13.54
N GLY A 129 6.64 -11.32 -13.46
CA GLY A 129 7.58 -11.91 -12.50
C GLY A 129 6.94 -12.36 -11.19
N VAL A 130 5.61 -12.47 -11.14
CA VAL A 130 4.89 -13.06 -10.00
C VAL A 130 4.73 -14.55 -10.26
N SER A 131 5.07 -15.38 -9.27
CA SER A 131 5.03 -16.83 -9.38
C SER A 131 4.31 -17.46 -8.19
N LEU A 132 3.64 -18.57 -8.47
CA LEU A 132 3.03 -19.44 -7.45
C LEU A 132 4.13 -20.20 -6.71
N VAL A 133 3.94 -20.35 -5.40
CA VAL A 133 4.80 -21.17 -4.55
C VAL A 133 4.01 -22.39 -4.12
N ASP A 134 4.35 -23.55 -4.68
CA ASP A 134 3.89 -24.86 -4.23
C ASP A 134 5.02 -25.55 -3.46
N ALA A 135 4.74 -25.86 -2.19
CA ALA A 135 5.69 -26.47 -1.28
C ALA A 135 5.45 -27.99 -1.08
N THR A 136 4.58 -28.60 -1.88
CA THR A 136 4.26 -30.03 -1.78
C THR A 136 5.53 -30.88 -1.88
N GLY A 137 5.71 -31.81 -0.94
CA GLY A 137 6.86 -32.71 -0.86
C GLY A 137 8.12 -32.09 -0.25
N GLN A 138 8.13 -30.80 0.08
CA GLN A 138 9.27 -30.14 0.72
C GLN A 138 9.27 -30.38 2.24
N ARG A 139 10.42 -30.13 2.88
CA ARG A 139 10.51 -30.09 4.35
C ARG A 139 9.73 -28.87 4.86
N PHE A 140 8.86 -29.08 5.84
CA PHE A 140 8.18 -27.96 6.49
C PHE A 140 9.20 -27.07 7.19
N ASP A 141 9.05 -25.76 6.98
CA ASP A 141 9.87 -24.71 7.57
C ASP A 141 8.94 -23.54 7.92
N PRO A 142 8.71 -23.24 9.21
CA PRO A 142 7.80 -22.18 9.64
C PRO A 142 8.30 -20.77 9.27
N ALA A 143 9.55 -20.60 8.83
CA ALA A 143 10.03 -19.30 8.33
C ALA A 143 9.49 -18.96 6.93
N VAL A 144 9.09 -19.98 6.15
CA VAL A 144 8.63 -19.81 4.77
C VAL A 144 7.31 -20.50 4.46
N HIS A 145 6.75 -21.28 5.39
CA HIS A 145 5.50 -22.03 5.24
C HIS A 145 4.54 -21.76 6.40
N GLU A 146 3.24 -21.73 6.12
CA GLU A 146 2.18 -21.64 7.12
C GLU A 146 1.48 -23.00 7.26
N ALA A 147 1.52 -23.62 8.44
CA ALA A 147 0.84 -24.91 8.66
C ALA A 147 -0.66 -24.71 8.91
N GLY A 148 -1.50 -25.10 7.94
CA GLY A 148 -2.96 -25.03 8.05
C GLY A 148 -3.57 -26.30 8.67
N ALA A 149 -2.97 -27.46 8.44
CA ALA A 149 -3.40 -28.72 9.04
C ALA A 149 -2.24 -29.73 9.15
N THR A 150 -2.52 -30.84 9.82
CA THR A 150 -1.61 -31.99 9.88
C THR A 150 -2.35 -33.26 9.51
N VAL A 151 -1.62 -34.22 8.96
CA VAL A 151 -2.12 -35.56 8.64
C VAL A 151 -1.14 -36.60 9.17
N ALA A 152 -1.65 -37.79 9.47
CA ALA A 152 -0.80 -38.88 9.95
C ALA A 152 0.25 -39.26 8.90
N ALA A 153 1.51 -39.28 9.31
CA ALA A 153 2.59 -39.84 8.49
C ALA A 153 2.42 -41.37 8.38
N SER A 154 2.59 -41.92 7.18
CA SER A 154 2.53 -43.38 6.94
C SER A 154 3.82 -44.06 7.36
N SER A 155 4.92 -43.30 7.38
CA SER A 155 6.22 -43.74 7.86
C SER A 155 6.97 -42.63 8.61
N PRO A 156 7.96 -42.97 9.46
CA PRO A 156 8.80 -41.96 10.12
C PRO A 156 9.56 -41.04 9.15
N ALA A 157 9.80 -41.49 7.92
CA ALA A 157 10.51 -40.69 6.90
C ALA A 157 9.67 -39.51 6.38
N GLU A 158 8.35 -39.59 6.49
CA GLU A 158 7.44 -38.52 6.06
C GLU A 158 7.22 -37.48 7.16
N ASP A 159 7.56 -37.75 8.41
CA ASP A 159 7.29 -36.84 9.53
C ASP A 159 7.98 -35.48 9.33
N GLY A 160 7.21 -34.40 9.21
CA GLY A 160 7.66 -33.05 8.92
C GLY A 160 7.83 -32.72 7.44
N ILE A 161 7.40 -33.60 6.53
CA ILE A 161 7.26 -33.32 5.09
C ILE A 161 5.88 -32.71 4.83
N ILE A 162 5.83 -31.75 3.90
CA ILE A 162 4.57 -31.16 3.44
C ILE A 162 3.83 -32.18 2.57
N ALA A 163 2.68 -32.63 3.05
CA ALA A 163 1.83 -33.58 2.35
C ALA A 163 1.18 -32.96 1.11
N ARG A 164 0.68 -31.73 1.26
CA ARG A 164 0.17 -30.93 0.13
C ARG A 164 0.13 -29.45 0.48
N THR A 165 0.21 -28.62 -0.55
CA THR A 165 -0.15 -27.20 -0.47
C THR A 165 -1.66 -27.04 -0.61
N GLU A 166 -2.33 -26.54 0.43
CA GLU A 166 -3.77 -26.28 0.43
C GLU A 166 -4.10 -24.97 -0.28
N THR A 167 -3.28 -23.95 -0.04
CA THR A 167 -3.38 -22.66 -0.70
C THR A 167 -2.00 -22.26 -1.16
N PRO A 168 -1.80 -22.00 -2.46
CA PRO A 168 -0.48 -21.64 -2.96
C PRO A 168 -0.02 -20.31 -2.37
N GLY A 169 1.27 -20.22 -2.13
CA GLY A 169 1.94 -18.96 -1.83
C GLY A 169 2.16 -18.17 -3.11
N TYR A 170 2.67 -16.95 -2.95
CA TYR A 170 3.07 -16.11 -4.08
C TYR A 170 4.39 -15.42 -3.79
N SER A 171 5.25 -15.33 -4.81
CA SER A 171 6.44 -14.50 -4.78
C SER A 171 6.43 -13.51 -5.95
N ASP A 172 6.88 -12.29 -5.71
CA ASP A 172 7.13 -11.28 -6.75
C ASP A 172 8.64 -11.11 -6.92
N ARG A 173 9.16 -11.55 -8.07
CA ARG A 173 10.58 -11.48 -8.43
C ARG A 173 11.49 -12.05 -7.33
N GLY A 174 11.07 -13.18 -6.75
CA GLY A 174 11.79 -13.88 -5.68
C GLY A 174 11.52 -13.36 -4.28
N ARG A 175 10.84 -12.23 -4.10
CA ARG A 175 10.37 -11.77 -2.79
C ARG A 175 9.05 -12.44 -2.45
N LEU A 176 9.04 -13.22 -1.37
CA LEU A 176 7.82 -13.87 -0.89
C LEU A 176 6.80 -12.80 -0.45
N LEU A 177 5.60 -12.84 -1.01
CA LEU A 177 4.48 -11.96 -0.66
C LEU A 177 3.51 -12.65 0.29
N ARG A 178 3.27 -13.94 0.06
CA ARG A 178 2.38 -14.77 0.87
C ARG A 178 2.97 -16.16 1.03
N HIS A 179 3.03 -16.63 2.26
CA HIS A 179 3.40 -18.00 2.56
C HIS A 179 2.35 -18.98 1.99
N PRO A 180 2.77 -20.10 1.39
CA PRO A 180 1.83 -21.18 1.09
C PRO A 180 1.27 -21.74 2.41
N ILE A 181 -0.03 -21.99 2.41
CA ILE A 181 -0.70 -22.72 3.49
C ILE A 181 -0.62 -24.19 3.16
N VAL A 182 -0.07 -24.97 4.09
CA VAL A 182 0.31 -26.36 3.85
C VAL A 182 -0.27 -27.30 4.89
N THR A 183 -0.47 -28.54 4.45
CA THR A 183 -0.77 -29.67 5.34
C THR A 183 0.49 -30.50 5.51
N VAL A 184 0.88 -30.76 6.77
CA VAL A 184 2.16 -31.39 7.10
C VAL A 184 1.93 -32.80 7.65
N TYR A 185 2.72 -33.77 7.19
CA TYR A 185 2.76 -35.09 7.80
C TYR A 185 3.32 -35.00 9.22
N ARG A 186 2.63 -35.62 10.18
CA ARG A 186 3.07 -35.74 11.58
C ARG A 186 3.08 -37.19 12.01
N GLY A 187 4.17 -37.59 12.65
CA GLY A 187 4.28 -38.88 13.32
C GLY A 187 3.17 -39.07 14.34
N GLN A 188 2.64 -40.29 14.45
CA GLN A 188 1.70 -40.65 15.51
C GLN A 188 2.43 -40.59 16.85
N VAL A 189 1.99 -39.71 17.76
CA VAL A 189 2.43 -39.77 19.16
C VAL A 189 1.75 -41.00 19.77
N ARG A 190 2.51 -42.06 20.05
CA ARG A 190 2.02 -43.15 20.89
C ARG A 190 1.82 -42.59 22.30
N ALA A 191 0.56 -42.49 22.72
CA ALA A 191 0.19 -42.26 24.12
C ALA A 191 0.45 -43.52 24.96
#